data_AF-A0A2C8F3A8-F1
#
_entry.id   AF-A0A2C8F3A8-F1
#
_cell.length_a   1.000
_cell.length_b   1.000
_cell.length_c   1.000
_cell.angle_alpha   90.00
_cell.angle_beta   90.00
_cell.angle_gamma   90.00
#
_symmetry.space_group_name_H-M   'P 1'
#
loop_
_entity.id
_entity.type
_entity.pdbx_description
1 polymer ?
#
loop_
_entity_poly.entity_id
_entity_poly.type
_entity_poly.pdbx_seq_one_letter_code
_entity_poly.pdbx_strand_id
1 'polypeptide(L)'
;MIGPMTILILIGVILFYIINKISTIRLEEINALEDKRKTLINKYEYMVNQRNDLQNQLIKKEQALTTLRNNETGLKTISAKDLDMSEIDENEKISRYLIQEGKITLEQNENTLKKMNVLQMDYLGACLALGYIDLETAKRTMKINKISIKTKPMN
;
A
#
# COMPACT_ATOMS: atom_id res chain seq x y z
N MET A 1 -26.81 75.42 -15.41
CA MET A 1 -26.52 74.59 -14.21
C MET A 1 -26.77 73.08 -14.41
N ILE A 2 -27.02 72.59 -15.63
CA ILE A 2 -27.35 71.16 -15.87
C ILE A 2 -26.10 70.27 -16.04
N GLY A 3 -25.00 70.82 -16.54
CA GLY A 3 -23.73 70.10 -16.76
C GLY A 3 -23.17 69.32 -15.54
N PRO A 4 -23.02 69.92 -14.34
CA PRO A 4 -22.41 69.21 -13.21
C PRO A 4 -23.29 68.06 -12.69
N MET A 5 -24.62 68.19 -12.76
CA MET A 5 -25.55 67.14 -12.32
C MET A 5 -25.49 65.91 -13.23
N THR A 6 -25.37 66.11 -14.54
CA THR A 6 -25.23 64.99 -15.49
C THR A 6 -23.93 64.21 -15.31
N ILE A 7 -22.84 64.88 -14.93
CA ILE A 7 -21.54 64.25 -14.67
C ILE A 7 -21.61 63.38 -13.40
N LEU A 8 -22.26 63.86 -12.34
CA LEU A 8 -22.43 63.09 -11.11
C LEU A 8 -23.28 61.83 -11.30
N ILE A 9 -24.35 61.92 -12.10
CA ILE A 9 -25.18 60.76 -12.45
C ILE A 9 -24.37 59.74 -13.25
N LEU A 10 -23.58 60.19 -14.23
CA LEU A 10 -22.75 59.31 -15.05
C LEU A 10 -21.70 58.57 -14.20
N ILE A 11 -21.06 59.27 -13.26
CA ILE A 11 -20.12 58.67 -12.31
C ILE A 11 -20.82 57.65 -11.40
N GLY A 12 -22.02 57.96 -10.90
CA GLY A 12 -22.80 57.04 -10.08
C GLY A 12 -23.16 55.75 -10.81
N VAL A 13 -23.55 55.84 -12.09
CA VAL A 13 -23.86 54.67 -12.93
C VAL A 13 -22.61 53.81 -13.19
N ILE A 14 -21.46 54.45 -13.45
CA ILE A 14 -20.18 53.73 -13.65
C ILE A 14 -19.77 53.00 -12.37
N LEU A 15 -19.84 53.66 -11.22
CA LEU A 15 -19.52 53.04 -9.92
C LEU A 15 -20.46 51.87 -9.61
N PHE A 16 -21.76 52.03 -9.85
CA PHE A 16 -22.74 50.96 -9.67
C PHE A 16 -22.42 49.74 -10.54
N TYR A 17 -22.05 49.97 -11.81
CA TYR A 17 -21.65 48.89 -12.73
C TYR A 17 -20.40 48.14 -12.26
N ILE A 18 -19.37 48.87 -11.79
CA ILE A 18 -18.13 48.27 -11.27
C ILE A 18 -18.40 47.44 -10.01
N ILE A 19 -19.18 47.96 -9.07
CA ILE A 19 -19.54 47.25 -7.83
C ILE A 19 -20.28 45.96 -8.15
N ASN A 20 -21.24 46.01 -9.07
CA ASN A 20 -22.02 44.84 -9.45
C ASN A 20 -21.15 43.77 -10.12
N LYS A 21 -20.20 44.17 -10.99
CA LYS A 21 -19.24 43.25 -11.62
C LYS A 21 -18.28 42.60 -10.63
N ILE A 22 -17.76 43.37 -9.67
CA ILE A 22 -16.90 42.83 -8.61
C ILE A 22 -17.67 41.82 -7.77
N SER A 23 -18.92 42.13 -7.43
CA SER A 23 -19.77 41.23 -6.65
C SER A 23 -20.02 39.90 -7.36
N THR A 24 -20.30 39.91 -8.67
CA THR A 24 -20.50 38.67 -9.44
C THR A 24 -19.23 37.84 -9.55
N ILE A 25 -18.07 38.46 -9.78
CA ILE A 25 -16.78 37.74 -9.87
C ILE A 25 -16.44 37.08 -8.54
N ARG A 26 -16.63 37.80 -7.42
CA ARG A 26 -16.41 37.24 -6.09
C ARG A 26 -17.34 36.07 -5.80
N LEU A 27 -18.59 36.15 -6.24
CA LEU A 27 -19.56 35.07 -6.07
C LEU A 27 -19.15 33.82 -6.87
N GLU A 28 -18.68 34.00 -8.12
CA GLU A 28 -18.17 32.91 -8.95
C GLU A 28 -16.91 32.26 -8.36
N GLU A 29 -15.96 33.05 -7.84
CA GLU A 29 -14.77 32.54 -7.16
C GLU A 29 -15.12 31.70 -5.92
N ILE A 30 -16.07 32.19 -5.10
CA ILE A 30 -16.54 31.49 -3.90
C ILE A 30 -17.22 30.17 -4.30
N ASN A 31 -18.13 30.19 -5.27
CA ASN A 31 -18.80 28.99 -5.75
C ASN A 31 -17.82 27.96 -6.31
N ALA A 32 -16.82 28.41 -7.08
CA ALA A 32 -15.78 27.53 -7.63
C ALA A 32 -14.91 26.90 -6.53
N LEU A 33 -14.64 27.63 -5.44
CA LEU A 33 -13.93 27.11 -4.27
C LEU A 33 -14.78 26.11 -3.49
N GLU A 34 -16.08 26.37 -3.33
CA GLU A 34 -17.02 25.46 -2.69
C GLU A 34 -17.17 24.15 -3.48
N ASP A 35 -17.26 24.22 -4.81
CA ASP A 35 -17.31 23.05 -5.68
C ASP A 35 -16.03 22.21 -5.59
N LYS A 36 -14.85 22.86 -5.56
CA LYS A 36 -13.57 22.18 -5.34
C LYS A 36 -13.53 21.50 -3.97
N ARG A 37 -14.03 22.17 -2.92
CA ARG A 37 -14.10 21.59 -1.58
C ARG A 37 -15.03 20.38 -1.55
N LYS A 38 -16.21 20.48 -2.15
CA LYS A 38 -17.21 19.40 -2.21
C LYS A 38 -16.68 18.20 -2.98
N THR A 39 -16.04 18.41 -4.12
CA THR A 39 -15.42 17.32 -4.89
C THR A 39 -14.28 16.64 -4.13
N LEU A 40 -13.49 17.38 -3.35
CA LEU A 40 -12.44 16.81 -2.52
C LEU A 40 -13.02 15.93 -1.39
N ILE A 41 -14.07 16.41 -0.71
CA ILE A 41 -14.77 15.67 0.35
C ILE A 41 -15.35 14.37 -0.22
N ASN A 42 -16.05 14.43 -1.36
CA ASN A 42 -16.61 13.25 -1.99
C ASN A 42 -15.53 12.22 -2.38
N LYS A 43 -14.38 12.68 -2.90
CA LYS A 43 -13.24 11.80 -3.20
C LYS A 43 -12.67 11.16 -1.94
N TYR A 44 -12.55 11.92 -0.85
CA TYR A 44 -12.08 11.41 0.42
C TYR A 44 -13.02 10.34 0.97
N GLU A 45 -14.33 10.62 1.03
CA GLU A 45 -15.34 9.66 1.49
C GLU A 45 -15.34 8.39 0.65
N TYR A 46 -15.23 8.52 -0.67
CA TYR A 46 -15.13 7.38 -1.58
C TYR A 46 -13.89 6.51 -1.30
N MET A 47 -12.73 7.13 -1.07
CA MET A 47 -11.50 6.40 -0.72
C MET A 47 -11.62 5.70 0.64
N VAL A 48 -12.22 6.35 1.63
CA VAL A 48 -12.46 5.75 2.96
C VAL A 48 -13.39 4.53 2.84
N ASN A 49 -14.45 4.64 2.06
CA ASN A 49 -15.38 3.54 1.82
C ASN A 49 -14.70 2.36 1.11
N GLN A 50 -13.91 2.63 0.07
CA GLN A 50 -13.10 1.59 -0.58
C GLN A 50 -12.12 0.93 0.37
N ARG A 51 -11.45 1.69 1.23
CA ARG A 51 -10.53 1.13 2.23
C ARG A 51 -11.24 0.19 3.18
N ASN A 52 -12.41 0.60 3.68
CA ASN A 52 -13.22 -0.21 4.58
C ASN A 52 -13.73 -1.48 3.90
N ASP A 53 -14.15 -1.39 2.63
CA ASP A 53 -14.57 -2.56 1.86
C ASP A 53 -13.42 -3.55 1.65
N LEU A 54 -12.24 -3.07 1.25
CA LEU A 54 -11.05 -3.90 1.11
C LEU A 54 -10.64 -4.58 2.42
N GLN A 55 -10.72 -3.87 3.55
CA GLN A 55 -10.48 -4.45 4.88
C GLN A 55 -11.49 -5.56 5.19
N ASN A 56 -12.77 -5.34 4.90
CA ASN A 56 -13.81 -6.37 5.09
C ASN A 56 -13.57 -7.58 4.19
N GLN A 57 -13.14 -7.37 2.94
CA GLN A 57 -12.78 -8.47 2.03
C GLN A 57 -11.59 -9.25 2.56
N LEU A 58 -10.55 -8.58 3.07
CA LEU A 58 -9.40 -9.23 3.71
C LEU A 58 -9.84 -10.11 4.88
N ILE A 59 -10.62 -9.56 5.81
CA ILE A 59 -11.15 -10.31 6.96
C ILE A 59 -11.94 -11.53 6.49
N LYS A 60 -12.82 -11.38 5.50
CA LYS A 60 -13.60 -12.50 4.94
C LYS A 60 -12.70 -13.56 4.32
N LYS A 61 -11.64 -13.17 3.60
CA LYS A 61 -10.69 -14.11 2.98
C LYS A 61 -9.85 -14.82 4.05
N GLU A 62 -9.41 -14.12 5.09
CA GLU A 62 -8.71 -14.73 6.23
C GLU A 62 -9.61 -15.72 6.98
N GLN A 63 -10.87 -15.36 7.20
CA GLN A 63 -11.88 -16.26 7.78
C GLN A 63 -12.14 -17.49 6.87
N ALA A 64 -12.19 -17.29 5.56
CA ALA A 64 -12.30 -18.40 4.61
C ALA A 64 -11.06 -19.32 4.63
N LEU A 65 -9.85 -18.76 4.73
CA LEU A 65 -8.62 -19.54 4.82
C LEU A 65 -8.50 -20.30 6.13
N THR A 66 -8.88 -19.69 7.25
CA THR A 66 -8.90 -20.35 8.56
C THR A 66 -9.94 -21.45 8.63
N THR A 67 -11.14 -21.25 8.06
CA THR A 67 -12.16 -22.31 7.97
C THR A 67 -11.71 -23.44 7.05
N LEU A 68 -11.11 -23.15 5.89
CA LEU A 68 -10.52 -24.18 5.03
C LEU A 68 -9.40 -24.95 5.74
N ARG A 69 -8.47 -24.26 6.39
CA ARG A 69 -7.39 -24.88 7.17
C ARG A 69 -7.91 -25.79 8.30
N ASN A 70 -8.97 -25.36 9.00
CA ASN A 70 -9.59 -26.15 10.07
C ASN A 70 -10.43 -27.32 9.54
N ASN A 71 -10.99 -27.20 8.33
CA ASN A 71 -11.70 -28.28 7.65
C ASN A 71 -10.72 -29.29 7.00
N GLU A 72 -9.57 -28.83 6.51
CA GLU A 72 -8.49 -29.67 5.98
C GLU A 72 -7.78 -30.49 7.07
N THR A 73 -7.81 -30.05 8.34
CA THR A 73 -7.35 -30.91 9.45
C THR A 73 -8.16 -32.21 9.63
N GLY A 74 -9.28 -32.38 8.90
CA GLY A 74 -10.04 -33.65 8.81
C GLY A 74 -9.84 -34.44 7.51
N LEU A 75 -9.25 -33.86 6.46
CA LEU A 75 -8.90 -34.56 5.21
C LEU A 75 -7.39 -34.55 5.03
N LYS A 76 -6.75 -35.65 5.39
CA LYS A 76 -5.44 -36.05 4.84
C LYS A 76 -5.59 -36.29 3.33
N THR A 77 -5.75 -35.24 2.54
CA THR A 77 -5.30 -35.28 1.14
C THR A 77 -3.79 -35.15 1.19
N ILE A 78 -3.15 -36.30 1.35
CA ILE A 78 -1.76 -36.50 0.94
C ILE A 78 -1.75 -36.13 -0.54
N SER A 79 -1.35 -34.89 -0.83
CA SER A 79 -1.07 -34.49 -2.19
C SER A 79 0.17 -35.25 -2.62
N ALA A 80 0.24 -35.71 -3.86
CA ALA A 80 1.44 -36.36 -4.39
C ALA A 80 2.68 -35.43 -4.40
N LYS A 81 2.53 -34.17 -3.93
CA LYS A 81 3.61 -33.22 -3.61
C LYS A 81 4.15 -33.34 -2.18
N ASP A 82 3.48 -34.07 -1.29
CA ASP A 82 3.87 -34.31 0.12
C ASP A 82 4.82 -35.51 0.30
N LEU A 83 5.16 -36.21 -0.79
CA LEU A 83 6.19 -37.26 -0.79
C LEU A 83 7.60 -36.73 -1.12
N ASP A 84 7.77 -35.41 -1.25
CA ASP A 84 9.08 -34.75 -1.40
C ASP A 84 9.18 -33.42 -0.59
N MET A 85 8.42 -33.32 0.50
CA MET A 85 8.35 -32.13 1.37
C MET A 85 8.94 -32.41 2.76
N SER A 86 10.00 -33.22 2.86
CA SER A 86 10.78 -33.34 4.10
C SER A 86 11.62 -32.09 4.41
N GLU A 87 11.69 -31.11 3.50
CA GLU A 87 12.40 -29.86 3.70
C GLU A 87 11.53 -28.70 3.21
N ILE A 88 10.86 -28.00 4.13
CA ILE A 88 10.47 -26.61 3.87
C ILE A 88 11.80 -25.87 3.65
N ASP A 89 12.13 -25.59 2.38
CA ASP A 89 13.38 -24.97 1.95
C ASP A 89 13.68 -23.75 2.85
N GLU A 90 14.76 -23.82 3.62
CA GLU A 90 15.14 -22.78 4.58
C GLU A 90 15.21 -21.40 3.91
N ASN A 91 15.52 -21.39 2.61
CA ASN A 91 15.56 -20.21 1.76
C ASN A 91 14.19 -19.52 1.62
N GLU A 92 13.09 -20.27 1.52
CA GLU A 92 11.74 -19.70 1.39
C GLU A 92 11.29 -19.02 2.68
N LYS A 93 11.71 -19.56 3.82
CA LYS A 93 11.41 -18.96 5.13
C LYS A 93 12.19 -17.68 5.36
N ILE A 94 13.47 -17.67 4.97
CA ILE A 94 14.35 -16.50 5.05
C ILE A 94 13.84 -15.38 4.13
N SER A 95 13.41 -15.71 2.90
CA SER A 95 12.90 -14.73 1.95
C SER A 95 11.64 -14.05 2.47
N ARG A 96 10.67 -14.82 2.99
CA ARG A 96 9.44 -14.27 3.59
C ARG A 96 9.73 -13.35 4.77
N TYR A 97 10.68 -13.73 5.64
CA TYR A 97 11.07 -12.92 6.79
C TYR A 97 11.68 -11.57 6.36
N LEU A 98 12.61 -11.58 5.40
CA LEU A 98 13.26 -10.37 4.92
C LEU A 98 12.29 -9.41 4.22
N ILE A 99 11.25 -9.92 3.55
CA ILE A 99 10.17 -9.10 2.97
C ILE A 99 9.30 -8.50 4.07
N GLN A 100 8.91 -9.29 5.08
CA GLN A 100 8.06 -8.83 6.19
C GLN A 100 8.72 -7.75 7.04
N GLU A 101 10.03 -7.87 7.28
CA GLU A 101 10.83 -6.87 7.99
C GLU A 101 11.20 -5.65 7.12
N GLY A 102 10.75 -5.62 5.85
CA GLY A 102 11.05 -4.54 4.91
C GLY A 102 12.53 -4.41 4.56
N LYS A 103 13.32 -5.48 4.73
CA LYS A 103 14.76 -5.49 4.42
C LYS A 103 15.03 -5.65 2.94
N ILE A 104 14.10 -6.29 2.22
CA ILE A 104 14.13 -6.42 0.75
C ILE A 104 12.73 -6.22 0.19
N THR A 105 12.65 -5.75 -1.05
CA THR A 105 11.39 -5.62 -1.80
C THR A 105 11.00 -6.94 -2.46
N LEU A 106 9.72 -7.05 -2.87
CA LEU A 106 9.22 -8.22 -3.60
C LEU A 106 9.98 -8.45 -4.91
N GLU A 107 10.31 -7.37 -5.63
CA GLU A 107 11.07 -7.41 -6.87
C GLU A 107 12.52 -7.90 -6.64
N GLN A 108 13.17 -7.40 -5.59
CA GLN A 108 14.51 -7.87 -5.20
C GLN A 108 14.49 -9.34 -4.82
N ASN A 109 13.46 -9.81 -4.11
CA ASN A 109 13.28 -11.21 -3.77
C ASN A 109 13.19 -12.10 -5.02
N GLU A 110 12.34 -11.75 -5.99
CA GLU A 110 12.21 -12.52 -7.23
C GLU A 110 13.52 -12.56 -8.03
N ASN A 111 14.24 -11.43 -8.07
CA ASN A 111 15.53 -11.36 -8.74
C ASN A 111 16.60 -12.21 -8.03
N THR A 112 16.63 -12.19 -6.70
CA THR A 112 17.50 -13.05 -5.91
C THR A 112 17.20 -14.51 -6.16
N LEU A 113 15.93 -14.95 -6.13
CA LEU A 113 15.56 -16.35 -6.40
C LEU A 113 16.01 -16.82 -7.79
N LYS A 114 15.87 -15.95 -8.81
CA LYS A 114 16.37 -16.26 -10.16
C LYS A 114 17.88 -16.39 -10.21
N LYS A 115 18.61 -15.52 -9.50
CA LYS A 115 20.08 -15.50 -9.49
C LYS A 115 20.69 -16.52 -8.52
N MET A 116 19.95 -17.01 -7.55
CA MET A 116 20.36 -18.05 -6.60
C MET A 116 20.78 -19.32 -7.34
N ASN A 117 19.99 -19.75 -8.34
CA ASN A 117 20.29 -20.92 -9.16
C ASN A 117 21.51 -20.72 -10.06
N VAL A 118 21.78 -19.49 -10.50
CA VAL A 118 22.93 -19.14 -11.36
C VAL A 118 24.22 -19.05 -10.55
N LEU A 119 24.14 -18.49 -9.35
CA LEU A 119 25.29 -18.28 -8.45
C LEU A 119 25.63 -19.53 -7.64
N GLN A 120 24.72 -20.53 -7.59
CA GLN A 120 24.86 -21.73 -6.74
C GLN A 120 25.13 -21.39 -5.27
N MET A 121 24.48 -20.34 -4.77
CA MET A 121 24.59 -19.88 -3.38
C MET A 121 23.24 -20.01 -2.68
N ASP A 122 23.26 -19.98 -1.35
CA ASP A 122 22.06 -19.86 -0.54
C ASP A 122 21.37 -18.51 -0.75
N TYR A 123 20.08 -18.43 -0.42
CA TYR A 123 19.29 -17.22 -0.65
C TYR A 123 19.88 -15.98 0.05
N LEU A 124 20.41 -16.19 1.27
CA LEU A 124 21.04 -15.13 2.05
C LEU A 124 22.36 -14.67 1.42
N GLY A 125 23.19 -15.61 0.94
CA GLY A 125 24.41 -15.32 0.20
C GLY A 125 24.15 -14.61 -1.11
N ALA A 126 23.09 -14.99 -1.85
CA ALA A 126 22.66 -14.29 -3.05
C ALA A 126 22.17 -12.86 -2.73
N CYS A 127 21.40 -12.66 -1.66
CA CYS A 127 21.00 -11.31 -1.20
C CYS A 127 22.21 -10.44 -0.83
N LEU A 128 23.24 -11.03 -0.21
CA LEU A 128 24.47 -10.34 0.17
C LEU A 128 25.31 -9.98 -1.05
N ALA A 129 25.50 -10.92 -1.98
CA ALA A 129 26.27 -10.73 -3.21
C ALA A 129 25.65 -9.68 -4.13
N LEU A 130 24.33 -9.57 -4.15
CA LEU A 130 23.59 -8.54 -4.89
C LEU A 130 23.54 -7.18 -4.18
N GLY A 131 24.05 -7.10 -2.94
CA GLY A 131 24.08 -5.87 -2.14
C GLY A 131 22.71 -5.44 -1.62
N TYR A 132 21.73 -6.36 -1.54
CA TYR A 132 20.39 -6.07 -1.04
C TYR A 132 20.32 -6.04 0.49
N ILE A 133 21.22 -6.77 1.16
CA ILE A 133 21.32 -6.79 2.61
C ILE A 133 22.78 -6.60 3.05
N ASP A 134 22.97 -6.06 4.24
CA ASP A 134 24.28 -5.99 4.88
C ASP A 134 24.62 -7.29 5.62
N LEU A 135 25.91 -7.46 5.91
CA LEU A 135 26.43 -8.65 6.60
C LEU A 135 25.87 -8.78 8.04
N GLU A 136 25.45 -7.67 8.64
CA GLU A 136 24.83 -7.65 9.96
C GLU A 136 23.38 -8.18 9.93
N THR A 137 22.57 -7.76 8.96
CA THR A 137 21.20 -8.25 8.75
C THR A 137 21.20 -9.73 8.36
N ALA A 138 22.17 -10.16 7.55
CA ALA A 138 22.37 -11.57 7.24
C ALA A 138 22.61 -12.41 8.52
N LYS A 139 23.54 -11.98 9.39
CA LYS A 139 23.84 -12.66 10.66
C LYS A 139 22.64 -12.71 11.61
N ARG A 140 21.86 -11.62 11.71
CA ARG A 140 20.65 -11.58 12.55
C ARG A 140 19.59 -12.55 12.05
N THR A 141 19.35 -12.57 10.74
CA THR A 141 18.37 -13.46 10.10
C THR A 141 18.75 -14.94 10.27
N MET A 142 20.04 -15.27 10.13
CA MET A 142 20.54 -16.63 10.36
C MET A 142 20.34 -17.10 11.82
N LYS A 143 20.55 -16.22 12.80
CA LYS A 143 20.32 -16.55 14.22
C LYS A 143 18.84 -16.82 14.50
N ILE A 144 17.95 -16.01 13.95
CA ILE A 144 16.50 -16.14 14.13
C ILE A 144 16.00 -17.45 13.49
N ASN A 145 16.49 -17.77 12.29
CA ASN A 145 16.10 -19.02 11.63
C ASN A 145 16.57 -20.26 12.40
N LYS A 146 17.81 -20.26 12.92
CA LYS A 146 18.35 -21.35 13.76
C LYS A 146 17.57 -21.56 15.06
N ILE A 147 17.10 -20.49 15.70
CA ILE A 147 16.29 -20.58 16.92
C ILE A 147 14.93 -21.20 16.60
N SER A 148 14.33 -20.85 15.46
CA SER A 148 13.04 -21.41 15.03
C SER A 148 13.09 -22.89 14.65
N ILE A 149 14.24 -23.42 14.22
CA ILE A 149 14.43 -24.85 13.94
C ILE A 149 14.51 -25.65 15.25
N LYS A 150 15.07 -25.05 16.31
CA LYS A 150 15.28 -25.72 17.60
C LYS A 150 14.01 -25.82 18.48
N THR A 151 12.99 -25.01 18.20
CA THR A 151 11.71 -24.96 18.95
C THR A 151 10.58 -25.79 18.32
N LYS A 152 10.83 -26.55 17.26
CA LYS A 152 9.87 -27.55 16.75
C LYS A 152 10.11 -28.88 17.48
N PRO A 153 9.35 -29.24 18.53
CA PRO A 153 9.44 -30.59 19.10
C PRO A 153 9.05 -31.60 18.03
N MET A 154 9.89 -32.61 17.82
CA MET A 154 9.52 -33.84 17.11
C MET A 154 8.32 -34.43 17.86
N ASN A 155 7.17 -34.45 17.17
CA ASN A 155 6.04 -35.32 17.48
C ASN A 155 5.84 -36.24 16.29
#